data_AF-M1CVL6-F1
#
_entry.id   AF-M1CVL6-F1
#
_cell.length_a   1.000
_cell.length_b   1.000
_cell.length_c   1.000
_cell.angle_alpha   90.00
_cell.angle_beta   90.00
_cell.angle_gamma   90.00
#
_symmetry.space_group_name_H-M   'P 1'
#
loop_
_entity.id
_entity.type
_entity.pdbx_description
1 polymer ?
#
loop_
_entity_poly.entity_id
_entity_poly.type
_entity_poly.pdbx_seq_one_letter_code
_entity_poly.pdbx_strand_id
1 'polypeptide(L)'
;MTTSSRNVHHFVHLILVILHCFNTGFCTEVDSITSTLSLRDPGILSSPGGVLKLGFFSPLNSSNRYVGIWYNFSETIVIWVANRDKPLRDSSGVVKISGDGNILVMNGEEEILWSSNVSTSQVNSIALLQDSGNFVLVDHLNNGSTIWQSFEHPSDSIVPKMRLSENTRTGERVEVKSWRSPWDPNFGNFSLGMNSGFIPQVYIWKGSHPYWRSGQWNGQIFIGVQGMYSVSSDGFNVVNDREGTVYLTGPGDFDFLTKFVLDWKGNLVQSYWDVNETNWKIIWSAPNNDCEVYGTCGPFGSCNLESPICSCLKGFEPKHREEWEKGNWTSGCVRRKALQCEVRNNSGDSSKEDGFLKIGSIKLPDFAERSSTREDQCKSQCLGYCSCIAYAYDSGTGCMSWSNNLIDIQQFQSSGKDLYIRVAHSELDHHKDIKKIVIPVILGFLTLCVCLFLCCTWMARLRGVKRKKINLLGDRSAVHMEELPVFSLDTLANATSQFHEDKKLGQGGFGPVYMVQFSSLSITFQISVAEIADYL
;
A
#
# COMPACT_ATOMS: atom_id res chain seq x y z
N MET A 1 -51.67 -53.05 39.54
CA MET A 1 -52.05 -51.81 38.84
C MET A 1 -50.90 -50.79 38.86
N THR A 2 -49.71 -51.13 38.32
CA THR A 2 -48.52 -50.25 38.40
C THR A 2 -47.76 -50.13 37.06
N THR A 3 -48.27 -50.74 35.98
CA THR A 3 -47.67 -50.68 34.64
C THR A 3 -48.28 -49.59 33.74
N SER A 4 -49.45 -49.02 34.10
CA SER A 4 -50.13 -48.00 33.30
C SER A 4 -49.52 -46.60 33.45
N SER A 5 -49.06 -46.23 34.65
CA SER A 5 -48.49 -44.89 34.93
C SER A 5 -47.14 -44.64 34.21
N ARG A 6 -46.23 -45.62 34.13
CA ARG A 6 -44.94 -45.46 33.43
C ARG A 6 -45.10 -45.23 31.93
N ASN A 7 -46.06 -45.89 31.29
CA ASN A 7 -46.31 -45.71 29.86
C ASN A 7 -46.90 -44.33 29.54
N VAL A 8 -47.72 -43.77 30.44
CA VAL A 8 -48.25 -42.40 30.29
C VAL A 8 -47.14 -41.36 30.43
N HIS A 9 -46.22 -41.52 31.39
CA HIS A 9 -45.08 -40.61 31.54
C HIS A 9 -44.12 -40.65 30.34
N HIS A 10 -43.83 -41.84 29.79
CA HIS A 10 -43.04 -41.95 28.55
C HIS A 10 -43.72 -41.31 27.35
N PHE A 11 -45.05 -41.46 27.23
CA PHE A 11 -45.83 -40.85 26.17
C PHE A 11 -45.86 -39.31 26.27
N VAL A 12 -46.01 -38.77 27.48
CA VAL A 12 -45.94 -37.32 27.73
C VAL A 12 -44.54 -36.77 27.46
N HIS A 13 -43.47 -37.47 27.85
CA HIS A 13 -42.10 -37.06 27.49
C HIS A 13 -41.85 -37.11 25.99
N LEU A 14 -42.36 -38.11 25.27
CA LEU A 14 -42.25 -38.19 23.83
C LEU A 14 -42.98 -37.02 23.14
N ILE A 15 -44.19 -36.68 23.61
CA ILE A 15 -44.95 -35.53 23.10
C ILE A 15 -44.24 -34.22 23.41
N LEU A 16 -43.66 -34.06 24.60
CA LEU A 16 -42.88 -32.87 24.95
C LEU A 16 -41.61 -32.74 24.11
N VAL A 17 -40.91 -33.85 23.81
CA VAL A 17 -39.75 -33.86 22.90
C VAL A 17 -40.17 -33.51 21.48
N ILE A 18 -41.28 -34.06 20.98
CA ILE A 18 -41.84 -33.73 19.67
C ILE A 18 -42.24 -32.24 19.60
N LEU A 19 -42.94 -31.71 20.62
CA LEU A 19 -43.28 -30.29 20.74
C LEU A 19 -42.03 -29.40 20.86
N HIS A 20 -40.95 -29.89 21.47
CA HIS A 20 -39.66 -29.19 21.52
C HIS A 20 -38.98 -29.18 20.15
N CYS A 21 -39.05 -30.27 19.39
CA CYS A 21 -38.61 -30.34 17.99
C CYS A 21 -39.45 -29.48 17.04
N PHE A 22 -40.74 -29.23 17.35
CA PHE A 22 -41.56 -28.27 16.61
C PHE A 22 -41.29 -26.80 17.00
N ASN A 23 -40.77 -26.54 18.19
CA ASN A 23 -40.34 -25.21 18.63
C ASN A 23 -38.93 -24.83 18.14
N THR A 24 -38.11 -25.79 17.72
CA THR A 24 -36.96 -25.52 16.86
C THR A 24 -37.49 -25.39 15.44
N GLY A 25 -37.83 -24.17 15.01
CA GLY A 25 -38.38 -23.91 13.68
C GLY A 25 -37.57 -24.64 12.60
N PHE A 26 -38.25 -25.38 11.73
CA PHE A 26 -37.61 -26.06 10.60
C PHE A 26 -36.87 -25.01 9.76
N CYS A 27 -35.54 -25.09 9.71
CA CYS A 27 -34.76 -24.32 8.76
C CYS A 27 -34.99 -24.92 7.37
N THR A 28 -35.67 -24.19 6.50
CA THR A 28 -35.90 -24.60 5.12
C THR A 28 -34.73 -24.15 4.26
N GLU A 29 -34.02 -25.09 3.66
CA GLU A 29 -33.01 -24.83 2.65
C GLU A 29 -33.65 -24.92 1.26
N VAL A 30 -33.39 -23.93 0.41
CA VAL A 30 -33.88 -23.87 -0.96
C VAL A 30 -32.72 -23.59 -1.91
N ASP A 31 -32.83 -24.02 -3.17
CA ASP A 31 -31.81 -23.79 -4.20
C ASP A 31 -32.10 -22.55 -5.06
N SER A 32 -33.33 -22.02 -4.99
CA SER A 32 -33.77 -20.85 -5.75
C SER A 32 -34.99 -20.18 -5.12
N ILE A 33 -35.22 -18.91 -5.48
CA ILE A 33 -36.44 -18.17 -5.15
C ILE A 33 -37.21 -17.95 -6.45
N THR A 34 -38.50 -18.27 -6.44
CA THR A 34 -39.41 -18.12 -7.59
C THR A 34 -40.64 -17.31 -7.19
N SER A 35 -41.57 -17.07 -8.13
CA SER A 35 -42.84 -16.41 -7.84
C SER A 35 -43.72 -17.18 -6.84
N THR A 36 -43.53 -18.49 -6.70
CA THR A 36 -44.31 -19.36 -5.79
C THR A 36 -43.52 -19.81 -4.57
N LEU A 37 -42.18 -19.73 -4.61
CA LEU A 37 -41.28 -20.13 -3.53
C LEU A 37 -40.54 -18.91 -2.97
N SER A 38 -40.90 -18.52 -1.75
CA SER A 38 -40.25 -17.45 -0.99
C SER A 38 -39.29 -17.98 0.07
N LEU A 39 -38.26 -17.21 0.40
CA LEU A 39 -37.39 -17.46 1.55
C LEU A 39 -37.95 -16.75 2.79
N ARG A 40 -38.26 -17.49 3.86
CA ARG A 40 -38.73 -16.92 5.13
C ARG A 40 -37.68 -17.11 6.21
N ASP A 41 -37.55 -16.17 7.13
CA ASP A 41 -36.67 -16.30 8.30
C ASP A 41 -37.11 -17.52 9.17
N PRO A 42 -36.24 -18.50 9.50
CA PRO A 42 -34.77 -18.55 9.37
C PRO A 42 -34.23 -19.41 8.20
N GLY A 43 -35.02 -19.63 7.15
CA GLY A 43 -34.62 -20.37 5.95
C GLY A 43 -33.42 -19.76 5.19
N ILE A 44 -32.73 -20.60 4.42
CA ILE A 44 -31.48 -20.28 3.73
C ILE A 44 -31.54 -20.68 2.25
N LEU A 45 -30.91 -19.89 1.39
CA LEU A 45 -30.61 -20.20 -0.01
C LEU A 45 -29.12 -20.55 -0.15
N SER A 46 -28.80 -21.74 -0.65
CA SER A 46 -27.41 -22.19 -0.81
C SER A 46 -26.93 -22.06 -2.26
N SER A 47 -25.64 -21.75 -2.42
CA SER A 47 -25.01 -21.81 -3.74
C SER A 47 -24.83 -23.27 -4.20
N PRO A 48 -24.81 -23.58 -5.51
CA PRO A 48 -24.74 -24.96 -6.01
C PRO A 48 -23.56 -25.78 -5.47
N GLY A 49 -22.39 -25.16 -5.27
CA GLY A 49 -21.21 -25.79 -4.68
C GLY A 49 -21.20 -25.81 -3.15
N GLY A 50 -22.22 -25.26 -2.48
CA GLY A 50 -22.35 -25.23 -1.02
C GLY A 50 -21.34 -24.33 -0.31
N VAL A 51 -20.70 -23.40 -1.03
CA VAL A 51 -19.67 -22.49 -0.49
C VAL A 51 -20.29 -21.29 0.21
N LEU A 52 -21.40 -20.78 -0.34
CA LEU A 52 -22.05 -19.56 0.11
C LEU A 52 -23.52 -19.82 0.44
N LYS A 53 -24.01 -19.02 1.39
CA LYS A 53 -25.40 -19.03 1.85
C LYS A 53 -25.95 -17.61 1.82
N LEU A 54 -27.22 -17.50 1.47
CA LEU A 54 -28.01 -16.27 1.58
C LEU A 54 -29.17 -16.52 2.53
N GLY A 55 -29.43 -15.58 3.44
CA GLY A 55 -30.56 -15.67 4.35
C GLY A 55 -30.63 -14.49 5.31
N PHE A 56 -31.45 -14.64 6.35
CA PHE A 56 -31.58 -13.63 7.39
C PHE A 56 -30.53 -13.82 8.50
N PHE A 57 -29.81 -12.76 8.84
CA PHE A 57 -28.79 -12.76 9.90
C PHE A 57 -28.95 -11.54 10.82
N SER A 58 -28.33 -11.61 12.01
CA SER A 58 -28.16 -10.47 12.90
C SER A 58 -26.67 -10.25 13.17
N PRO A 59 -26.14 -9.03 12.99
CA PRO A 59 -24.79 -8.70 13.43
C PRO A 59 -24.62 -8.97 14.92
N LEU A 60 -23.38 -9.21 15.36
CA LEU A 60 -23.08 -9.34 16.79
C LEU A 60 -23.61 -8.11 17.55
N ASN A 61 -24.18 -8.31 18.74
CA ASN A 61 -24.73 -7.25 19.60
C ASN A 61 -25.86 -6.42 18.98
N SER A 62 -26.55 -6.94 17.96
CA SER A 62 -27.72 -6.31 17.37
C SER A 62 -28.90 -7.28 17.33
N SER A 63 -30.11 -6.79 17.64
CA SER A 63 -31.36 -7.52 17.45
C SER A 63 -31.98 -7.28 16.07
N ASN A 64 -31.40 -6.37 15.28
CA ASN A 64 -31.88 -6.09 13.95
C ASN A 64 -31.60 -7.28 13.03
N ARG A 65 -32.52 -7.54 12.11
CA ARG A 65 -32.44 -8.62 11.12
C ARG A 65 -32.20 -8.05 9.72
N TYR A 66 -31.28 -8.67 8.99
CA TYR A 66 -30.87 -8.27 7.64
C TYR A 66 -30.79 -9.49 6.74
N VAL A 67 -31.00 -9.29 5.44
CA VAL A 67 -30.69 -10.30 4.43
C VAL A 67 -29.25 -10.12 3.99
N GLY A 68 -28.45 -11.17 4.07
CA GLY A 68 -27.05 -11.13 3.66
C GLY A 68 -26.56 -12.41 3.00
N ILE A 69 -25.34 -12.34 2.46
CA ILE A 69 -24.61 -13.48 1.89
C ILE A 69 -23.37 -13.71 2.74
N TRP A 70 -23.10 -14.94 3.13
CA TRP A 70 -21.94 -15.34 3.93
C TRP A 70 -21.38 -16.68 3.49
N TYR A 71 -20.17 -16.99 3.95
CA TYR A 71 -19.55 -18.30 3.73
C TYR A 71 -20.22 -19.36 4.60
N ASN A 72 -20.48 -20.54 4.03
CA ASN A 72 -21.19 -21.63 4.72
C ASN A 72 -20.59 -21.99 6.10
N PHE A 73 -19.27 -21.86 6.26
CA PHE A 73 -18.59 -22.15 7.52
C PHE A 73 -18.72 -21.05 8.60
N SER A 74 -19.24 -19.86 8.30
CA SER A 74 -19.46 -18.81 9.30
C SER A 74 -20.48 -17.73 8.88
N GLU A 75 -21.56 -17.62 9.63
CA GLU A 75 -22.59 -16.57 9.51
C GLU A 75 -22.10 -15.16 9.89
N THR A 76 -20.95 -15.05 10.57
CA THR A 76 -20.37 -13.75 10.95
C THR A 76 -19.60 -13.10 9.80
N ILE A 77 -19.35 -13.84 8.72
CA ILE A 77 -18.49 -13.41 7.62
C ILE A 77 -19.38 -13.07 6.42
N VAL A 78 -20.06 -11.94 6.58
CA VAL A 78 -21.00 -11.41 5.59
C VAL A 78 -20.24 -10.64 4.52
N ILE A 79 -20.50 -10.95 3.24
CA ILE A 79 -19.87 -10.30 2.07
C ILE A 79 -20.84 -9.37 1.32
N TRP A 80 -22.14 -9.47 1.62
CA TRP A 80 -23.17 -8.65 0.99
C TRP A 80 -24.41 -8.54 1.90
N VAL A 81 -25.08 -7.40 1.89
CA VAL A 81 -26.29 -7.09 2.68
C VAL A 81 -27.29 -6.32 1.82
N ALA A 82 -28.53 -6.80 1.74
CA ALA A 82 -29.59 -6.15 0.95
C ALA A 82 -30.14 -4.88 1.64
N ASN A 83 -30.87 -5.07 2.74
CA ASN A 83 -31.64 -4.05 3.45
C ASN A 83 -30.80 -3.31 4.51
N ARG A 84 -29.59 -2.90 4.14
CA ARG A 84 -28.59 -2.34 5.06
C ARG A 84 -29.02 -1.03 5.73
N ASP A 85 -29.84 -0.24 5.07
CA ASP A 85 -30.38 1.04 5.54
C ASP A 85 -31.68 0.90 6.33
N LYS A 86 -32.47 -0.14 6.02
CA LYS A 86 -33.78 -0.40 6.64
C LYS A 86 -33.88 -1.83 7.20
N PRO A 87 -33.38 -2.07 8.44
CA PRO A 87 -33.43 -3.38 9.08
C PRO A 87 -34.85 -3.83 9.45
N LEU A 88 -35.02 -5.14 9.59
CA LEU A 88 -36.13 -5.73 10.32
C LEU A 88 -35.89 -5.66 11.83
N ARG A 89 -36.97 -5.58 12.61
CA ARG A 89 -36.94 -5.56 14.09
C ARG A 89 -37.29 -6.90 14.74
N ASP A 90 -37.67 -7.88 13.93
CA ASP A 90 -38.10 -9.21 14.35
C ASP A 90 -37.72 -10.25 13.27
N SER A 91 -38.10 -11.51 13.51
CA SER A 91 -37.87 -12.64 12.59
C SER A 91 -39.07 -12.91 11.66
N SER A 92 -39.86 -11.89 11.32
CA SER A 92 -41.01 -12.04 10.41
C SER A 92 -40.63 -11.92 8.93
N GLY A 93 -39.33 -11.82 8.63
CA GLY A 93 -38.81 -11.46 7.33
C GLY A 93 -39.10 -12.46 6.21
N VAL A 94 -39.39 -11.91 5.03
CA VAL A 94 -39.60 -12.69 3.80
C VAL A 94 -38.85 -12.07 2.63
N VAL A 95 -38.09 -12.90 1.90
CA VAL A 95 -37.55 -12.57 0.57
C VAL A 95 -38.39 -13.29 -0.48
N LYS A 96 -38.95 -12.56 -1.44
CA LYS A 96 -39.77 -13.12 -2.52
C LYS A 96 -39.60 -12.35 -3.81
N ILE A 97 -40.03 -12.96 -4.92
CA ILE A 97 -40.23 -12.26 -6.18
C ILE A 97 -41.67 -11.76 -6.23
N SER A 98 -41.87 -10.45 -6.43
CA SER A 98 -43.19 -9.85 -6.59
C SER A 98 -43.75 -10.05 -8.00
N GLY A 99 -45.05 -9.78 -8.17
CA GLY A 99 -45.73 -9.97 -9.46
C GLY A 99 -45.23 -9.07 -10.59
N ASP A 100 -44.49 -8.01 -10.27
CA ASP A 100 -43.78 -7.13 -11.21
C ASP A 100 -42.34 -7.61 -11.54
N GLY A 101 -41.94 -8.77 -11.01
CA GLY A 101 -40.64 -9.38 -11.28
C GLY A 101 -39.50 -8.90 -10.38
N ASN A 102 -39.73 -7.99 -9.43
CA ASN A 102 -38.70 -7.52 -8.50
C ASN A 102 -38.43 -8.49 -7.34
N ILE A 103 -37.19 -8.50 -6.85
CA ILE A 103 -36.87 -9.13 -5.56
C ILE A 103 -37.24 -8.15 -4.46
N LEU A 104 -38.03 -8.59 -3.47
CA LEU A 104 -38.42 -7.79 -2.31
C LEU A 104 -37.94 -8.42 -1.01
N VAL A 105 -37.53 -7.58 -0.07
CA VAL A 105 -37.41 -7.93 1.36
C VAL A 105 -38.53 -7.22 2.11
N MET A 106 -39.35 -7.98 2.84
CA MET A 106 -40.50 -7.46 3.57
C MET A 106 -40.54 -7.97 5.01
N ASN A 107 -41.29 -7.28 5.87
CA ASN A 107 -41.64 -7.75 7.22
C ASN A 107 -43.03 -8.44 7.25
N GLY A 108 -43.46 -8.87 8.43
CA GLY A 108 -44.75 -9.53 8.67
C GLY A 108 -45.98 -8.62 8.48
N GLU A 109 -45.80 -7.30 8.40
CA GLU A 109 -46.85 -6.32 8.08
C GLU A 109 -46.93 -6.03 6.57
N GLU A 110 -46.19 -6.79 5.75
CA GLU A 110 -46.04 -6.59 4.30
C GLU A 110 -45.40 -5.24 3.90
N GLU A 111 -44.72 -4.58 4.84
CA GLU A 111 -43.92 -3.40 4.53
C GLU A 111 -42.70 -3.79 3.69
N ILE A 112 -42.51 -3.09 2.57
CA ILE A 112 -41.32 -3.26 1.73
C ILE A 112 -40.14 -2.52 2.38
N LEU A 113 -39.09 -3.27 2.69
CA LEU A 113 -37.87 -2.75 3.31
C LEU A 113 -36.74 -2.57 2.31
N TRP A 114 -36.71 -3.39 1.25
CA TRP A 114 -35.75 -3.31 0.16
C TRP A 114 -36.34 -3.90 -1.12
N SER A 115 -35.91 -3.40 -2.28
CA SER A 115 -36.29 -3.92 -3.59
C SER A 115 -35.11 -3.83 -4.56
N SER A 116 -35.03 -4.76 -5.53
CA SER A 116 -34.10 -4.69 -6.67
C SER A 116 -34.33 -3.48 -7.57
N ASN A 117 -35.54 -2.89 -7.53
CA ASN A 117 -35.94 -1.69 -8.28
C ASN A 117 -35.58 -1.72 -9.78
N VAL A 118 -35.84 -2.86 -10.43
CA VAL A 118 -35.65 -3.01 -11.87
C VAL A 118 -36.92 -2.63 -12.63
N SER A 119 -36.73 -1.93 -13.75
CA SER A 119 -37.81 -1.52 -14.65
C SER A 119 -38.11 -2.65 -15.65
N THR A 120 -38.68 -3.77 -15.19
CA THR A 120 -39.03 -4.89 -16.08
C THR A 120 -40.50 -5.25 -16.00
N SER A 121 -41.04 -5.79 -17.10
CA SER A 121 -42.38 -6.39 -17.19
C SER A 121 -42.31 -7.92 -17.29
N GLN A 122 -41.23 -8.54 -16.79
CA GLN A 122 -40.98 -9.98 -16.90
C GLN A 122 -41.64 -10.74 -15.74
N VAL A 123 -42.44 -11.74 -16.08
CA VAL A 123 -43.30 -12.47 -15.12
C VAL A 123 -42.64 -13.76 -14.61
N ASN A 124 -41.64 -14.27 -15.33
CA ASN A 124 -41.02 -15.59 -15.08
C ASN A 124 -39.54 -15.46 -14.68
N SER A 125 -39.29 -14.70 -13.62
CA SER A 125 -37.95 -14.51 -13.07
C SER A 125 -37.64 -15.54 -11.98
N ILE A 126 -36.37 -15.94 -11.89
CA ILE A 126 -35.85 -16.78 -10.81
C ILE A 126 -34.64 -16.08 -10.20
N ALA A 127 -34.54 -16.10 -8.87
CA ALA A 127 -33.36 -15.61 -8.16
C ALA A 127 -32.50 -16.77 -7.67
N LEU A 128 -31.19 -16.68 -7.93
CA LEU A 128 -30.20 -17.73 -7.70
C LEU A 128 -28.95 -17.17 -7.03
N LEU A 129 -28.36 -17.91 -6.11
CA LEU A 129 -27.05 -17.60 -5.55
C LEU A 129 -25.97 -18.41 -6.29
N GLN A 130 -25.00 -17.73 -6.90
CA GLN A 130 -23.88 -18.38 -7.59
C GLN A 130 -22.72 -18.65 -6.63
N ASP A 131 -21.85 -19.61 -6.95
CA ASP A 131 -20.63 -19.91 -6.17
C ASP A 131 -19.59 -18.76 -6.18
N SER A 132 -19.73 -17.80 -7.10
CA SER A 132 -18.98 -16.55 -7.07
C SER A 132 -19.41 -15.63 -5.92
N GLY A 133 -20.59 -15.85 -5.34
CA GLY A 133 -21.26 -14.94 -4.40
C GLY A 133 -22.15 -13.90 -5.07
N ASN A 134 -22.31 -13.98 -6.39
CA ASN A 134 -23.26 -13.14 -7.10
C ASN A 134 -24.68 -13.70 -6.91
N PHE A 135 -25.56 -12.91 -6.32
CA PHE A 135 -26.97 -13.21 -6.21
C PHE A 135 -27.67 -12.52 -7.38
N VAL A 136 -28.24 -13.33 -8.26
CA VAL A 136 -28.73 -12.87 -9.57
C VAL A 136 -30.23 -13.13 -9.71
N LEU A 137 -30.92 -12.19 -10.33
CA LEU A 137 -32.26 -12.36 -10.87
C LEU A 137 -32.13 -12.62 -12.37
N VAL A 138 -32.65 -13.73 -12.86
CA VAL A 138 -32.56 -14.11 -14.27
C VAL A 138 -33.94 -14.32 -14.87
N ASP A 139 -34.07 -14.01 -16.16
CA ASP A 139 -35.23 -14.41 -16.96
C ASP A 139 -35.07 -15.89 -17.36
N HIS A 140 -35.93 -16.76 -16.82
CA HIS A 140 -35.86 -18.18 -17.10
C HIS A 140 -36.20 -18.52 -18.57
N LEU A 141 -37.02 -17.71 -19.23
CA LEU A 141 -37.46 -17.99 -20.61
C LEU A 141 -36.51 -17.40 -21.66
N ASN A 142 -35.83 -16.29 -21.35
CA ASN A 142 -34.94 -15.61 -22.29
C ASN A 142 -33.46 -16.04 -22.13
N ASN A 143 -33.21 -17.35 -22.28
CA ASN A 143 -31.86 -17.91 -22.26
C ASN A 143 -31.03 -17.57 -20.99
N GLY A 144 -31.69 -17.31 -19.87
CA GLY A 144 -31.04 -16.95 -18.61
C GLY A 144 -30.44 -15.55 -18.55
N SER A 145 -30.96 -14.59 -19.35
CA SER A 145 -30.46 -13.21 -19.31
C SER A 145 -30.58 -12.62 -17.90
N THR A 146 -29.48 -12.07 -17.38
CA THR A 146 -29.44 -11.41 -16.07
C THR A 146 -30.23 -10.11 -16.09
N ILE A 147 -31.21 -10.01 -15.20
CA ILE A 147 -32.08 -8.84 -15.00
C ILE A 147 -31.47 -7.91 -13.94
N TRP A 148 -30.96 -8.51 -12.87
CA TRP A 148 -30.37 -7.81 -11.74
C TRP A 148 -29.29 -8.69 -11.11
N GLN A 149 -28.26 -8.08 -10.52
CA GLN A 149 -27.21 -8.82 -9.82
C GLN A 149 -26.64 -8.05 -8.63
N SER A 150 -26.32 -8.76 -7.55
CA SER A 150 -25.77 -8.16 -6.32
C SER A 150 -24.39 -7.53 -6.52
N PHE A 151 -23.61 -8.02 -7.48
CA PHE A 151 -22.27 -7.47 -7.79
C PHE A 151 -22.30 -6.03 -8.32
N GLU A 152 -23.43 -5.56 -8.86
CA GLU A 152 -23.63 -4.15 -9.25
C GLU A 152 -24.04 -3.26 -8.07
N HIS A 153 -24.36 -3.86 -6.92
CA HIS A 153 -24.75 -3.18 -5.69
C HIS A 153 -23.93 -3.68 -4.49
N PRO A 154 -22.62 -3.36 -4.44
CA PRO A 154 -21.73 -3.81 -3.37
C PRO A 154 -22.18 -3.39 -1.97
N SER A 155 -21.79 -4.18 -0.97
CA SER A 155 -21.82 -3.76 0.44
C SER A 155 -20.47 -3.15 0.83
N ASP A 156 -19.73 -3.76 1.73
CA ASP A 156 -18.39 -3.36 2.20
C ASP A 156 -17.27 -4.27 1.66
N SER A 157 -17.61 -5.32 0.92
CA SER A 157 -16.69 -6.35 0.49
C SER A 157 -16.56 -6.46 -1.03
N ILE A 158 -15.38 -6.87 -1.49
CA ILE A 158 -15.10 -7.28 -2.87
C ILE A 158 -14.63 -8.73 -2.84
N VAL A 159 -15.30 -9.57 -3.62
CA VAL A 159 -14.95 -10.97 -3.84
C VAL A 159 -14.43 -11.17 -5.27
N PRO A 160 -13.77 -12.29 -5.58
CA PRO A 160 -13.29 -12.60 -6.92
C PRO A 160 -14.37 -12.40 -7.99
N LYS A 161 -13.98 -11.91 -9.17
CA LYS A 161 -14.85 -11.59 -10.34
C LYS A 161 -15.77 -10.38 -10.18
N MET A 162 -15.91 -9.83 -8.98
CA MET A 162 -16.65 -8.59 -8.77
C MET A 162 -15.93 -7.41 -9.42
N ARG A 163 -16.71 -6.42 -9.89
CA ARG A 163 -16.20 -5.27 -10.64
C ARG A 163 -16.54 -3.97 -9.92
N LEU A 164 -15.54 -3.12 -9.71
CA LEU A 164 -15.76 -1.69 -9.48
C LEU A 164 -15.79 -1.00 -10.83
N SER A 165 -16.66 -0.03 -11.03
CA SER A 165 -16.77 0.62 -12.34
C SER A 165 -17.13 2.10 -12.22
N GLU A 166 -16.78 2.85 -13.26
CA GLU A 166 -17.19 4.22 -13.46
C GLU A 166 -17.61 4.40 -14.91
N ASN A 167 -18.83 4.90 -15.11
CA ASN A 167 -19.28 5.38 -16.40
C ASN A 167 -18.79 6.82 -16.60
N THR A 168 -17.87 7.01 -17.53
CA THR A 168 -17.23 8.30 -17.81
C THR A 168 -18.16 9.35 -18.41
N ARG A 169 -19.33 8.94 -18.91
CA ARG A 169 -20.34 9.84 -19.49
C ARG A 169 -21.36 10.30 -18.46
N THR A 170 -21.88 9.38 -17.63
CA THR A 170 -22.92 9.70 -16.63
C THR A 170 -22.34 10.06 -15.27
N GLY A 171 -21.11 9.65 -14.98
CA GLY A 171 -20.49 9.75 -13.66
C GLY A 171 -20.99 8.71 -12.65
N GLU A 172 -21.85 7.78 -13.09
CA GLU A 172 -22.34 6.68 -12.23
C GLU A 172 -21.21 5.71 -11.92
N ARG A 173 -21.21 5.18 -10.68
CA ARG A 173 -20.15 4.32 -10.18
C ARG A 173 -20.71 3.13 -9.41
N VAL A 174 -20.05 1.99 -9.60
CA VAL A 174 -20.17 0.84 -8.70
C VAL A 174 -19.06 0.96 -7.67
N GLU A 175 -19.44 1.31 -6.44
CA GLU A 175 -18.53 1.56 -5.31
C GLU A 175 -18.89 0.67 -4.13
N VAL A 176 -17.87 0.30 -3.36
CA VAL A 176 -18.02 -0.36 -2.07
C VAL A 176 -18.17 0.70 -0.99
N LYS A 177 -19.08 0.49 -0.04
CA LYS A 177 -19.34 1.42 1.07
C LYS A 177 -19.24 0.70 2.40
N SER A 178 -18.36 1.21 3.26
CA SER A 178 -18.11 0.62 4.58
C SER A 178 -19.39 0.49 5.39
N TRP A 179 -19.40 -0.45 6.32
CA TRP A 179 -20.38 -0.43 7.40
C TRP A 179 -20.16 0.79 8.29
N ARG A 180 -21.20 1.21 9.02
CA ARG A 180 -21.11 2.31 9.99
C ARG A 180 -20.30 1.89 11.22
N SER A 181 -20.43 0.64 11.62
CA SER A 181 -19.67 0.02 12.71
C SER A 181 -19.63 -1.50 12.52
N PRO A 182 -18.85 -2.26 13.31
CA PRO A 182 -18.85 -3.73 13.25
C PRO A 182 -20.21 -4.39 13.48
N TRP A 183 -21.16 -3.66 14.06
CA TRP A 183 -22.47 -4.15 14.50
C TRP A 183 -23.65 -3.52 13.73
N ASP A 184 -23.36 -2.55 12.84
CA ASP A 184 -24.35 -1.79 12.08
C ASP A 184 -23.96 -1.73 10.59
N PRO A 185 -24.55 -2.60 9.74
CA PRO A 185 -24.31 -2.66 8.30
C PRO A 185 -24.74 -1.43 7.50
N ASN A 186 -25.45 -0.49 8.14
CA ASN A 186 -25.84 0.76 7.50
C ASN A 186 -24.62 1.51 6.93
N PHE A 187 -24.86 2.42 5.99
CA PHE A 187 -23.81 3.17 5.31
C PHE A 187 -22.91 3.90 6.32
N GLY A 188 -21.62 3.58 6.27
CA GLY A 188 -20.57 4.28 6.98
C GLY A 188 -20.05 5.49 6.21
N ASN A 189 -18.92 6.02 6.68
CA ASN A 189 -18.35 7.27 6.15
C ASN A 189 -17.36 7.06 5.01
N PHE A 190 -16.99 5.81 4.72
CA PHE A 190 -15.97 5.49 3.73
C PHE A 190 -16.56 4.79 2.50
N SER A 191 -16.10 5.19 1.32
CA SER A 191 -16.37 4.49 0.07
C SER A 191 -15.07 4.16 -0.64
N LEU A 192 -15.05 3.06 -1.37
CA LEU A 192 -13.97 2.62 -2.23
C LEU A 192 -14.50 2.52 -3.65
N GLY A 193 -13.79 3.13 -4.59
CA GLY A 193 -14.17 3.12 -5.98
C GLY A 193 -13.01 3.50 -6.88
N MET A 194 -13.26 3.37 -8.17
CA MET A 194 -12.31 3.75 -9.20
C MET A 194 -12.61 5.16 -9.71
N ASN A 195 -11.56 5.89 -10.05
CA ASN A 195 -11.61 7.10 -10.84
C ASN A 195 -10.79 6.86 -12.11
N SER A 196 -11.47 6.91 -13.26
CA SER A 196 -10.93 6.60 -14.58
C SER A 196 -9.98 7.69 -15.09
N GLY A 197 -10.24 8.97 -14.79
CA GLY A 197 -9.39 10.12 -15.12
C GLY A 197 -8.69 10.06 -16.49
N PHE A 198 -7.50 10.65 -16.59
CA PHE A 198 -6.57 10.38 -17.71
C PHE A 198 -5.83 9.05 -17.53
N ILE A 199 -5.61 8.67 -16.28
CA ILE A 199 -4.97 7.42 -15.88
C ILE A 199 -5.79 6.86 -14.73
N PRO A 200 -6.34 5.63 -14.85
CA PRO A 200 -7.17 5.04 -13.81
C PRO A 200 -6.43 4.89 -12.47
N GLN A 201 -7.16 5.15 -11.40
CA GLN A 201 -6.70 5.03 -10.01
C GLN A 201 -7.85 4.54 -9.13
N VAL A 202 -7.52 3.91 -8.01
CA VAL A 202 -8.47 3.53 -6.97
C VAL A 202 -8.32 4.46 -5.78
N TYR A 203 -9.46 4.87 -5.22
CA TYR A 203 -9.52 5.75 -4.07
C TYR A 203 -10.38 5.16 -2.98
N ILE A 204 -9.97 5.42 -1.74
CA ILE A 204 -10.88 5.43 -0.60
C ILE A 204 -11.24 6.89 -0.35
N TRP A 205 -12.53 7.21 -0.29
CA TRP A 205 -13.02 8.53 0.13
C TRP A 205 -13.60 8.46 1.53
N LYS A 206 -13.41 9.53 2.29
CA LYS A 206 -14.14 9.81 3.53
C LYS A 206 -15.13 10.94 3.25
N GLY A 207 -16.41 10.59 3.06
CA GLY A 207 -17.38 11.49 2.45
C GLY A 207 -16.94 11.86 1.03
N SER A 208 -16.72 13.15 0.76
CA SER A 208 -16.26 13.65 -0.55
C SER A 208 -14.74 13.82 -0.66
N HIS A 209 -13.98 13.59 0.41
CA HIS A 209 -12.54 13.87 0.44
C HIS A 209 -11.74 12.59 0.24
N PRO A 210 -10.70 12.59 -0.62
CA PRO A 210 -9.79 11.46 -0.72
C PRO A 210 -9.14 11.16 0.64
N TYR A 211 -9.13 9.88 1.02
CA TYR A 211 -8.53 9.39 2.25
C TYR A 211 -7.31 8.49 1.97
N TRP A 212 -7.36 7.72 0.88
CA TRP A 212 -6.24 6.93 0.38
C TRP A 212 -6.32 6.83 -1.15
N ARG A 213 -5.19 6.63 -1.81
CA ARG A 213 -5.08 6.48 -3.26
C ARG A 213 -4.05 5.42 -3.63
N SER A 214 -4.41 4.54 -4.58
CA SER A 214 -3.55 3.46 -5.09
C SER A 214 -2.37 3.92 -5.93
N GLY A 215 -2.43 5.13 -6.48
CA GLY A 215 -1.55 5.56 -7.55
C GLY A 215 -2.05 5.13 -8.94
N GLN A 216 -1.33 5.57 -9.95
CA GLN A 216 -1.65 5.36 -11.37
C GLN A 216 -1.57 3.88 -11.77
N TRP A 217 -2.57 3.42 -12.53
CA TRP A 217 -2.54 2.12 -13.18
C TRP A 217 -1.60 2.12 -14.38
N ASN A 218 -0.60 1.24 -14.40
CA ASN A 218 0.34 1.13 -15.52
C ASN A 218 0.01 0.03 -16.53
N GLY A 219 -1.15 -0.62 -16.43
CA GLY A 219 -1.48 -1.79 -17.26
C GLY A 219 -1.21 -3.14 -16.58
N GLN A 220 -0.48 -3.15 -15.46
CA GLN A 220 -0.16 -4.37 -14.71
C GLN A 220 -0.37 -4.22 -13.20
N ILE A 221 0.00 -3.07 -12.64
CA ILE A 221 -0.10 -2.77 -11.21
C ILE A 221 -0.51 -1.30 -10.99
N PHE A 222 -1.00 -1.01 -9.79
CA PHE A 222 -1.09 0.35 -9.28
C PHE A 222 0.27 0.74 -8.69
N ILE A 223 0.96 1.68 -9.35
CA ILE A 223 2.36 2.00 -9.04
C ILE A 223 2.57 2.68 -7.67
N GLY A 224 1.50 3.10 -7.01
CA GLY A 224 1.52 3.70 -5.68
C GLY A 224 1.19 2.73 -4.55
N VAL A 225 0.97 1.44 -4.85
CA VAL A 225 0.78 0.38 -3.85
C VAL A 225 2.10 -0.37 -3.66
N GLN A 226 2.73 -0.21 -2.49
CA GLN A 226 3.94 -0.98 -2.18
C GLN A 226 3.63 -2.47 -2.08
N GLY A 227 4.52 -3.29 -2.64
CA GLY A 227 4.37 -4.76 -2.61
C GLY A 227 3.34 -5.32 -3.61
N MET A 228 2.77 -4.50 -4.49
CA MET A 228 1.98 -5.00 -5.61
C MET A 228 2.90 -5.47 -6.74
N TYR A 229 2.88 -6.76 -7.06
CA TYR A 229 3.72 -7.36 -8.09
C TYR A 229 2.90 -7.85 -9.28
N SER A 230 3.48 -7.82 -10.49
CA SER A 230 2.79 -8.21 -11.72
C SER A 230 2.79 -9.73 -11.98
N VAL A 231 3.06 -10.56 -10.97
CA VAL A 231 3.04 -12.02 -11.18
C VAL A 231 1.59 -12.42 -11.46
N SER A 232 1.40 -13.38 -12.36
CA SER A 232 0.13 -13.84 -12.95
C SER A 232 -1.04 -14.15 -11.98
N SER A 233 -0.84 -14.03 -10.67
CA SER A 233 -1.81 -14.26 -9.60
C SER A 233 -2.38 -12.98 -8.95
N ASP A 234 -1.65 -11.85 -8.93
CA ASP A 234 -2.09 -10.62 -8.20
C ASP A 234 -2.97 -9.69 -9.04
N GLY A 235 -3.19 -10.05 -10.31
CA GLY A 235 -3.61 -9.16 -11.38
C GLY A 235 -5.04 -8.66 -11.26
N PHE A 236 -5.23 -7.54 -10.55
CA PHE A 236 -6.31 -6.64 -10.88
C PHE A 236 -6.31 -6.34 -12.38
N ASN A 237 -7.48 -6.25 -12.99
CA ASN A 237 -7.58 -5.93 -14.41
C ASN A 237 -8.44 -4.69 -14.61
N VAL A 238 -7.88 -3.66 -15.24
CA VAL A 238 -8.60 -2.44 -15.62
C VAL A 238 -8.91 -2.49 -17.10
N VAL A 239 -10.19 -2.51 -17.44
CA VAL A 239 -10.68 -2.58 -18.82
C VAL A 239 -11.56 -1.37 -19.10
N ASN A 240 -11.35 -0.76 -20.27
CA ASN A 240 -12.28 0.20 -20.85
C ASN A 240 -13.10 -0.54 -21.92
N ASP A 241 -14.41 -0.60 -21.72
CA ASP A 241 -15.34 -1.33 -22.59
C ASP A 241 -15.57 -0.65 -23.97
N ARG A 242 -15.01 0.55 -24.17
CA ARG A 242 -15.20 1.43 -25.35
C ARG A 242 -16.62 1.99 -25.49
N GLU A 243 -17.54 1.61 -24.63
CA GLU A 243 -18.91 2.12 -24.55
C GLU A 243 -19.03 3.28 -23.55
N GLY A 244 -17.99 3.48 -22.74
CA GLY A 244 -17.82 4.60 -21.83
C GLY A 244 -17.63 4.18 -20.38
N THR A 245 -17.65 2.89 -20.08
CA THR A 245 -17.43 2.36 -18.74
C THR A 245 -16.00 1.84 -18.63
N VAL A 246 -15.31 2.31 -17.60
CA VAL A 246 -14.06 1.71 -17.16
C VAL A 246 -14.39 0.86 -15.95
N TYR A 247 -13.92 -0.38 -15.92
CA TYR A 247 -14.10 -1.25 -14.77
C TYR A 247 -12.80 -1.92 -14.34
N LEU A 248 -12.68 -2.08 -13.02
CA LEU A 248 -11.64 -2.81 -12.32
C LEU A 248 -12.22 -4.14 -11.86
N THR A 249 -11.65 -5.25 -12.31
CA THR A 249 -11.99 -6.57 -11.79
C THR A 249 -10.97 -6.96 -10.73
N GLY A 250 -11.46 -7.41 -9.56
CA GLY A 250 -10.60 -7.97 -8.52
C GLY A 250 -9.90 -9.24 -8.99
N PRO A 251 -8.74 -9.58 -8.42
CA PRO A 251 -7.97 -10.76 -8.80
C PRO A 251 -8.82 -12.05 -8.60
N GLY A 252 -8.82 -12.91 -9.62
CA GLY A 252 -9.78 -14.01 -9.76
C GLY A 252 -9.19 -15.41 -9.81
N ASP A 253 -7.88 -15.54 -10.02
CA ASP A 253 -7.20 -16.81 -10.33
C ASP A 253 -6.37 -17.34 -9.14
N PHE A 254 -6.86 -17.12 -7.91
CA PHE A 254 -6.23 -17.72 -6.72
C PHE A 254 -6.80 -19.11 -6.45
N ASP A 255 -5.93 -20.05 -6.07
CA ASP A 255 -6.31 -21.40 -5.62
C ASP A 255 -6.95 -21.41 -4.22
N PHE A 256 -7.11 -20.25 -3.58
CA PHE A 256 -7.65 -20.09 -2.23
C PHE A 256 -8.71 -18.99 -2.18
N LEU A 257 -9.60 -19.07 -1.18
CA LEU A 257 -10.60 -18.03 -0.96
C LEU A 257 -9.92 -16.74 -0.52
N THR A 258 -10.18 -15.67 -1.26
CA THR A 258 -9.70 -14.32 -0.98
C THR A 258 -10.85 -13.33 -1.00
N LYS A 259 -10.70 -12.22 -0.27
CA LYS A 259 -11.62 -11.09 -0.32
C LYS A 259 -10.92 -9.81 0.12
N PHE A 260 -11.51 -8.69 -0.29
CA PHE A 260 -11.21 -7.38 0.26
C PHE A 260 -12.41 -6.89 1.07
N VAL A 261 -12.17 -6.24 2.20
CA VAL A 261 -13.19 -5.60 3.03
C VAL A 261 -12.77 -4.17 3.32
N LEU A 262 -13.65 -3.21 3.01
CA LEU A 262 -13.51 -1.83 3.46
C LEU A 262 -14.13 -1.69 4.84
N ASP A 263 -13.30 -1.70 5.87
CA ASP A 263 -13.77 -1.64 7.25
C ASP A 263 -14.36 -0.26 7.61
N TRP A 264 -15.07 -0.21 8.74
CA TRP A 264 -15.71 0.99 9.26
C TRP A 264 -14.73 2.12 9.64
N LYS A 265 -13.43 1.83 9.76
CA LYS A 265 -12.37 2.81 10.03
C LYS A 265 -11.74 3.37 8.75
N GLY A 266 -12.11 2.83 7.58
CA GLY A 266 -11.59 3.25 6.29
C GLY A 266 -10.36 2.49 5.82
N ASN A 267 -10.06 1.33 6.42
CA ASN A 267 -8.99 0.45 5.94
C ASN A 267 -9.57 -0.54 4.94
N LEU A 268 -8.93 -0.65 3.78
CA LEU A 268 -9.14 -1.73 2.84
C LEU A 268 -8.23 -2.90 3.24
N VAL A 269 -8.81 -4.01 3.65
CA VAL A 269 -8.09 -5.19 4.13
C VAL A 269 -8.30 -6.35 3.16
N GLN A 270 -7.20 -6.87 2.62
CA GLN A 270 -7.17 -8.11 1.85
C GLN A 270 -6.87 -9.27 2.79
N SER A 271 -7.68 -10.33 2.70
CA SER A 271 -7.50 -11.54 3.51
C SER A 271 -7.70 -12.80 2.69
N TYR A 272 -7.00 -13.88 3.06
CA TYR A 272 -7.27 -15.23 2.57
C TYR A 272 -7.77 -16.15 3.69
N TRP A 273 -8.50 -17.19 3.30
CA TRP A 273 -8.91 -18.24 4.22
C TRP A 273 -7.80 -19.30 4.36
N ASP A 274 -7.25 -19.41 5.57
CA ASP A 274 -6.31 -20.47 5.90
C ASP A 274 -7.07 -21.73 6.30
N VAL A 275 -6.97 -22.78 5.48
CA VAL A 275 -7.68 -24.05 5.70
C VAL A 275 -7.15 -24.80 6.92
N ASN A 276 -5.87 -24.63 7.26
CA ASN A 276 -5.24 -25.34 8.37
C ASN A 276 -5.61 -24.72 9.71
N GLU A 277 -5.60 -23.38 9.78
CA GLU A 277 -5.95 -22.65 10.99
C GLU A 277 -7.44 -22.32 11.11
N THR A 278 -8.23 -22.55 10.04
CA THR A 278 -9.66 -22.26 9.97
C THR A 278 -9.99 -20.81 10.32
N ASN A 279 -9.17 -19.87 9.83
CA ASN A 279 -9.33 -18.44 10.07
C ASN A 279 -8.97 -17.61 8.84
N TRP A 280 -9.40 -16.35 8.83
CA TRP A 280 -8.94 -15.38 7.82
C TRP A 280 -7.61 -14.79 8.26
N LYS A 281 -6.63 -14.84 7.36
CA LYS A 281 -5.31 -14.22 7.53
C LYS A 281 -5.22 -12.99 6.64
N ILE A 282 -4.66 -11.91 7.19
CA ILE A 282 -4.46 -10.65 6.46
C ILE A 282 -3.24 -10.81 5.56
N ILE A 283 -3.40 -10.51 4.27
CA ILE A 283 -2.30 -10.43 3.29
C ILE A 283 -1.77 -9.00 3.24
N TRP A 284 -2.69 -8.06 3.16
CA TRP A 284 -2.39 -6.67 2.88
C TRP A 284 -3.48 -5.76 3.44
N SER A 285 -3.11 -4.54 3.79
CA SER A 285 -4.07 -3.51 4.19
C SER A 285 -3.58 -2.13 3.79
N ALA A 286 -4.50 -1.23 3.46
CA ALA A 286 -4.21 0.18 3.32
C ALA A 286 -5.35 1.10 3.81
N PRO A 287 -5.04 2.30 4.34
CA PRO A 287 -3.70 2.75 4.69
C PRO A 287 -3.10 1.93 5.84
N ASN A 288 -1.80 1.60 5.79
CA ASN A 288 -1.10 0.88 6.88
C ASN A 288 -0.10 1.75 7.66
N ASN A 289 0.13 2.99 7.23
CA ASN A 289 1.00 3.97 7.88
C ASN A 289 0.53 5.40 7.58
N ASP A 290 1.06 6.38 8.30
CA ASP A 290 0.65 7.79 8.19
C ASP A 290 0.93 8.42 6.81
N CYS A 291 1.93 7.91 6.08
CA CYS A 291 2.26 8.39 4.74
C CYS A 291 1.32 7.89 3.65
N GLU A 292 0.55 6.83 3.91
CA GLU A 292 -0.46 6.33 2.97
C GLU A 292 -1.77 7.12 3.06
N VAL A 293 -2.00 7.87 4.14
CA VAL A 293 -3.13 8.79 4.25
C VAL A 293 -2.95 9.92 3.25
N TYR A 294 -4.00 10.19 2.47
CA TYR A 294 -3.93 11.11 1.35
C TYR A 294 -3.52 12.52 1.79
N GLY A 295 -2.45 13.04 1.18
CA GLY A 295 -2.04 14.42 1.36
C GLY A 295 -1.44 14.78 2.73
N THR A 296 -0.93 13.79 3.50
CA THR A 296 -0.32 14.00 4.83
C THR A 296 0.69 15.16 4.88
N CYS A 297 1.53 15.32 3.84
CA CYS A 297 2.57 16.36 3.79
C CYS A 297 2.19 17.64 3.03
N GLY A 298 0.92 17.77 2.62
CA GLY A 298 0.44 18.91 1.84
C GLY A 298 1.08 19.04 0.45
N PRO A 299 0.78 20.15 -0.26
CA PRO A 299 1.36 20.44 -1.57
C PRO A 299 2.89 20.56 -1.54
N PHE A 300 3.57 19.96 -2.51
CA PHE A 300 5.04 19.98 -2.67
C PHE A 300 5.83 19.46 -1.45
N GLY A 301 5.17 18.72 -0.55
CA GLY A 301 5.79 17.91 0.49
C GLY A 301 5.89 16.44 0.06
N SER A 302 6.89 15.74 0.58
CA SER A 302 7.07 14.29 0.43
C SER A 302 7.07 13.63 1.80
N CYS A 303 6.35 12.50 1.90
CA CYS A 303 6.28 11.71 3.12
C CYS A 303 7.30 10.57 3.13
N ASN A 304 8.09 10.45 4.20
CA ASN A 304 8.98 9.34 4.49
C ASN A 304 8.66 8.83 5.91
N LEU A 305 8.91 7.56 6.22
CA LEU A 305 8.68 7.01 7.56
C LEU A 305 9.73 7.46 8.60
N GLU A 306 10.79 8.15 8.16
CA GLU A 306 11.79 8.77 9.04
C GLU A 306 11.30 10.10 9.62
N SER A 307 11.57 10.37 10.90
CA SER A 307 11.14 11.60 11.56
C SER A 307 12.02 12.81 11.22
N PRO A 308 11.45 13.99 10.87
CA PRO A 308 10.03 14.26 10.69
C PRO A 308 9.51 13.62 9.39
N ILE A 309 8.30 13.04 9.45
CA ILE A 309 7.76 12.26 8.33
C ILE A 309 7.58 13.09 7.05
N CYS A 310 7.46 14.41 7.16
CA CYS A 310 7.30 15.30 6.02
C CYS A 310 8.52 16.18 5.78
N SER A 311 8.95 16.21 4.52
CA SER A 311 10.00 17.09 4.02
C SER A 311 9.55 17.82 2.75
N CYS A 312 9.99 19.05 2.54
CA CYS A 312 9.76 19.74 1.28
C CYS A 312 10.59 19.11 0.16
N LEU A 313 10.03 19.03 -1.04
CA LEU A 313 10.78 18.61 -2.22
C LEU A 313 12.01 19.50 -2.44
N LYS A 314 13.09 18.93 -3.02
CA LYS A 314 14.32 19.71 -3.28
C LYS A 314 14.01 20.91 -4.18
N GLY A 315 14.47 22.10 -3.78
CA GLY A 315 14.13 23.39 -4.42
C GLY A 315 12.90 24.10 -3.84
N PHE A 316 12.28 23.53 -2.81
CA PHE A 316 11.12 24.08 -2.09
C PHE A 316 11.44 24.32 -0.61
N GLU A 317 10.62 25.14 0.03
CA GLU A 317 10.67 25.46 1.45
C GLU A 317 9.26 25.55 2.06
N PRO A 318 9.10 25.35 3.39
CA PRO A 318 7.79 25.39 4.01
C PRO A 318 7.09 26.73 3.76
N LYS A 319 5.81 26.69 3.39
CA LYS A 319 5.02 27.91 3.17
C LYS A 319 4.89 28.73 4.46
N HIS A 320 4.69 28.04 5.58
CA HIS A 320 4.65 28.62 6.92
C HIS A 320 5.58 27.83 7.84
N ARG A 321 6.75 28.41 8.14
CA ARG A 321 7.80 27.73 8.92
C ARG A 321 7.35 27.33 10.33
N GLU A 322 6.60 28.20 11.00
CA GLU A 322 6.10 27.94 12.35
C GLU A 322 5.10 26.79 12.42
N GLU A 323 4.25 26.62 11.40
CA GLU A 323 3.32 25.47 11.30
C GLU A 323 4.11 24.18 11.09
N TRP A 324 5.07 24.22 10.17
CA TRP A 324 5.91 23.07 9.79
C TRP A 324 6.73 22.54 10.97
N GLU A 325 7.37 23.44 11.73
CA GLU A 325 8.15 23.10 12.93
C GLU A 325 7.28 22.53 14.07
N LYS A 326 5.97 22.79 14.06
CA LYS A 326 4.99 22.22 14.99
C LYS A 326 4.35 20.91 14.51
N GLY A 327 4.77 20.38 13.34
CA GLY A 327 4.21 19.17 12.76
C GLY A 327 2.87 19.38 12.02
N ASN A 328 2.51 20.62 11.70
CA ASN A 328 1.38 20.91 10.81
C ASN A 328 1.90 21.17 9.39
N TRP A 329 1.73 20.17 8.51
CA TRP A 329 2.22 20.22 7.13
C TRP A 329 1.12 20.55 6.09
N THR A 330 -0.10 20.86 6.55
CA THR A 330 -1.27 21.08 5.67
C THR A 330 -1.05 22.17 4.62
N SER A 331 -0.36 23.25 4.99
CA SER A 331 0.00 24.36 4.10
C SER A 331 1.04 24.01 3.02
N GLY A 332 1.73 22.87 3.18
CA GLY A 332 2.74 22.39 2.24
C GLY A 332 3.95 23.31 2.11
N CYS A 333 4.57 23.24 0.94
CA CYS A 333 5.78 23.95 0.58
C CYS A 333 5.57 24.87 -0.63
N VAL A 334 6.44 25.86 -0.75
CA VAL A 334 6.51 26.78 -1.89
C VAL A 334 7.90 26.75 -2.50
N ARG A 335 8.00 27.12 -3.77
CA ARG A 335 9.26 27.11 -4.50
C ARG A 335 10.17 28.23 -3.98
N ARG A 336 11.47 27.94 -3.80
CA ARG A 336 12.46 28.92 -3.29
C ARG A 336 12.81 30.01 -4.31
N LYS A 337 12.85 29.63 -5.59
CA LYS A 337 13.23 30.51 -6.71
C LYS A 337 12.22 30.38 -7.84
N ALA A 338 11.80 31.53 -8.36
CA ALA A 338 10.90 31.60 -9.50
C ALA A 338 11.52 30.95 -10.74
N LEU A 339 10.68 30.29 -11.54
CA LEU A 339 11.10 29.71 -12.82
C LEU A 339 11.37 30.79 -13.85
N GLN A 340 12.19 30.49 -14.85
CA GLN A 340 12.47 31.38 -15.98
C GLN A 340 11.17 31.84 -16.67
N CYS A 341 10.23 30.90 -16.86
CA CYS A 341 8.91 31.17 -17.44
C CYS A 341 8.06 32.17 -16.65
N GLU A 342 8.23 32.23 -15.33
CA GLU A 342 7.48 33.15 -14.46
C GLU A 342 8.07 34.58 -14.51
N VAL A 343 9.39 34.68 -14.74
CA VAL A 343 10.13 35.94 -14.76
C VAL A 343 10.04 36.65 -16.12
N ARG A 344 9.97 35.91 -17.24
CA ARG A 344 9.93 36.48 -18.61
C ARG A 344 8.78 37.45 -18.89
N ASN A 345 7.72 37.44 -18.07
CA ASN A 345 6.65 38.43 -18.18
C ASN A 345 7.06 39.84 -17.70
N ASN A 346 8.23 40.03 -17.06
CA ASN A 346 8.60 41.32 -16.45
C ASN A 346 10.01 41.87 -16.74
N SER A 347 10.93 41.16 -17.41
CA SER A 347 12.18 41.79 -17.87
C SER A 347 12.93 40.96 -18.92
N GLY A 348 13.48 41.65 -19.92
CA GLY A 348 14.26 41.09 -21.01
C GLY A 348 15.69 40.68 -20.63
N ASP A 349 15.87 40.04 -19.47
CA ASP A 349 17.17 39.49 -19.10
C ASP A 349 17.28 38.02 -19.52
N SER A 350 18.50 37.65 -19.90
CA SER A 350 18.95 36.36 -20.40
C SER A 350 18.94 35.25 -19.34
N SER A 351 17.83 35.11 -18.59
CA SER A 351 17.66 34.05 -17.59
C SER A 351 17.81 32.69 -18.26
N LYS A 352 18.77 31.89 -17.78
CA LYS A 352 19.06 30.54 -18.25
C LYS A 352 17.81 29.66 -18.15
N GLU A 353 17.68 28.71 -19.08
CA GLU A 353 16.56 27.77 -19.12
C GLU A 353 16.46 26.97 -17.80
N ASP A 354 15.22 26.73 -17.36
CA ASP A 354 14.91 25.87 -16.23
C ASP A 354 15.51 24.46 -16.40
N GLY A 355 15.68 23.74 -15.29
CA GLY A 355 16.06 22.34 -15.33
C GLY A 355 15.19 21.47 -14.44
N PHE A 356 15.64 20.25 -14.21
CA PHE A 356 14.91 19.29 -13.36
C PHE A 356 15.80 18.64 -12.33
N LEU A 357 15.26 18.45 -11.15
CA LEU A 357 15.83 17.62 -10.10
C LEU A 357 15.11 16.28 -10.07
N LYS A 358 15.88 15.20 -10.07
CA LYS A 358 15.37 13.83 -9.97
C LYS A 358 15.15 13.47 -8.49
N ILE A 359 13.99 12.90 -8.20
CA ILE A 359 13.69 12.21 -6.94
C ILE A 359 13.26 10.78 -7.31
N GLY A 360 14.00 9.80 -6.80
CA GLY A 360 13.75 8.39 -7.12
C GLY A 360 12.87 7.69 -6.09
N SER A 361 12.33 6.54 -6.47
CA SER A 361 11.59 5.64 -5.58
C SER A 361 10.38 6.30 -4.88
N ILE A 362 9.55 7.03 -5.61
CA ILE A 362 8.37 7.68 -5.02
C ILE A 362 7.04 7.10 -5.53
N LYS A 363 6.01 7.17 -4.68
CA LYS A 363 4.61 7.26 -5.10
C LYS A 363 4.45 8.55 -5.90
N LEU A 364 4.15 8.44 -7.18
CA LEU A 364 3.97 9.62 -8.03
C LEU A 364 2.80 10.47 -7.53
N PRO A 365 2.89 11.81 -7.66
CA PRO A 365 1.83 12.71 -7.22
C PRO A 365 0.50 12.41 -7.93
N ASP A 366 -0.59 12.84 -7.31
CA ASP A 366 -1.91 12.80 -7.94
C ASP A 366 -2.01 13.76 -9.15
N PHE A 367 -3.09 13.70 -9.92
CA PHE A 367 -3.38 14.59 -11.06
C PHE A 367 -2.35 14.57 -12.20
N ALA A 368 -1.77 13.41 -12.44
CA ALA A 368 -0.89 13.19 -13.59
C ALA A 368 -1.68 13.27 -14.92
N GLU A 369 -1.16 14.05 -15.87
CA GLU A 369 -1.65 14.07 -17.24
C GLU A 369 -0.79 13.14 -18.11
N ARG A 370 -1.44 12.30 -18.93
CA ARG A 370 -0.76 11.31 -19.78
C ARG A 370 -0.46 11.88 -21.17
N SER A 371 0.71 11.54 -21.71
CA SER A 371 1.03 11.74 -23.12
C SER A 371 1.69 10.50 -23.73
N SER A 372 1.52 10.32 -25.04
CA SER A 372 2.10 9.20 -25.82
C SER A 372 3.57 9.42 -26.18
N THR A 373 4.24 10.35 -25.50
CA THR A 373 5.60 10.75 -25.81
C THR A 373 6.61 9.73 -25.31
N ARG A 374 7.68 9.54 -26.08
CA ARG A 374 8.79 8.65 -25.72
C ARG A 374 9.56 9.20 -24.52
N GLU A 375 10.21 8.32 -23.77
CA GLU A 375 10.98 8.68 -22.57
C GLU A 375 11.98 9.82 -22.81
N ASP A 376 12.74 9.74 -23.92
CA ASP A 376 13.76 10.72 -24.32
C ASP A 376 13.19 12.12 -24.61
N GLN A 377 11.89 12.20 -24.90
CA GLN A 377 11.20 13.43 -25.25
C GLN A 377 10.31 13.98 -24.12
N CYS A 378 10.06 13.21 -23.06
CA CYS A 378 9.18 13.63 -21.95
C CYS A 378 9.70 14.92 -21.28
N LYS A 379 11.03 15.01 -21.12
CA LYS A 379 11.71 16.20 -20.60
C LYS A 379 11.52 17.43 -21.48
N SER A 380 11.78 17.30 -22.79
CA SER A 380 11.70 18.45 -23.71
C SER A 380 10.27 18.92 -23.90
N GLN A 381 9.30 18.01 -23.89
CA GLN A 381 7.89 18.35 -23.90
C GLN A 381 7.50 19.17 -22.66
N CYS A 382 7.90 18.74 -21.46
CA CYS A 382 7.62 19.50 -20.24
C CYS A 382 8.28 20.88 -20.27
N LEU A 383 9.54 21.00 -20.74
CA LEU A 383 10.19 22.31 -20.89
C LEU A 383 9.44 23.24 -21.85
N GLY A 384 8.88 22.69 -22.92
CA GLY A 384 8.13 23.44 -23.93
C GLY A 384 6.88 24.14 -23.40
N TYR A 385 6.31 23.67 -22.28
CA TYR A 385 5.14 24.28 -21.65
C TYR A 385 5.50 24.90 -20.31
N CYS A 386 5.35 26.22 -20.18
CA CYS A 386 5.63 26.94 -18.93
C CYS A 386 4.75 26.51 -17.75
N SER A 387 3.57 25.92 -18.01
CA SER A 387 2.70 25.35 -17.00
C SER A 387 3.22 24.02 -16.44
N CYS A 388 4.10 23.30 -17.14
CA CYS A 388 4.59 22.01 -16.67
C CYS A 388 5.60 22.21 -15.53
N ILE A 389 5.29 21.64 -14.36
CA ILE A 389 6.10 21.77 -13.14
C ILE A 389 6.83 20.49 -12.74
N ALA A 390 6.43 19.34 -13.28
CA ALA A 390 7.13 18.08 -13.12
C ALA A 390 6.78 17.10 -14.24
N TYR A 391 7.63 16.11 -14.46
CA TYR A 391 7.33 14.96 -15.31
C TYR A 391 7.87 13.66 -14.71
N ALA A 392 7.33 12.54 -15.18
CA ALA A 392 7.78 11.20 -14.86
C ALA A 392 7.57 10.32 -16.09
N TYR A 393 8.25 9.17 -16.13
CA TYR A 393 8.04 8.19 -17.18
C TYR A 393 7.90 6.81 -16.54
N ASP A 394 6.94 6.05 -17.06
CA ASP A 394 6.76 4.64 -16.76
C ASP A 394 6.46 3.92 -18.08
N SER A 395 7.02 2.73 -18.29
CA SER A 395 6.87 2.04 -19.57
C SER A 395 5.44 1.61 -19.89
N GLY A 396 4.62 1.31 -18.86
CA GLY A 396 3.22 0.94 -19.03
C GLY A 396 2.29 2.14 -19.15
N THR A 397 2.64 3.25 -18.48
CA THR A 397 1.83 4.48 -18.47
C THR A 397 2.24 5.44 -19.59
N GLY A 398 3.51 5.48 -19.99
CA GLY A 398 4.09 6.49 -20.86
C GLY A 398 4.58 7.73 -20.10
N CYS A 399 4.72 8.83 -20.82
CA CYS A 399 5.13 10.12 -20.24
C CYS A 399 3.97 10.74 -19.46
N MET A 400 4.25 11.10 -18.21
CA MET A 400 3.34 11.77 -17.30
C MET A 400 3.86 13.18 -16.99
N SER A 401 2.98 14.17 -17.01
CA SER A 401 3.32 15.55 -16.65
C SER A 401 2.31 16.14 -15.68
N TRP A 402 2.76 17.12 -14.90
CA TRP A 402 1.93 17.84 -13.93
C TRP A 402 1.94 19.33 -14.22
N SER A 403 0.75 19.93 -14.19
CA SER A 403 0.49 21.35 -14.36
C SER A 403 0.03 22.04 -13.05
N ASN A 404 -0.47 21.25 -12.10
CA ASN A 404 -0.98 21.69 -10.81
C ASN A 404 -0.07 21.27 -9.66
N ASN A 405 -0.37 21.75 -8.46
CA ASN A 405 0.34 21.38 -7.23
C ASN A 405 0.58 19.86 -7.12
N LEU A 406 1.81 19.48 -6.83
CA LEU A 406 2.17 18.08 -6.60
C LEU A 406 1.70 17.71 -5.18
N ILE A 407 0.82 16.72 -5.05
CA ILE A 407 0.26 16.29 -3.75
C ILE A 407 0.24 14.77 -3.66
N ASP A 408 0.18 14.25 -2.43
CA ASP A 408 0.13 12.81 -2.13
C ASP A 408 1.38 12.06 -2.61
N ILE A 409 2.55 12.64 -2.31
CA ILE A 409 3.86 12.05 -2.58
C ILE A 409 4.34 11.30 -1.35
N GLN A 410 4.82 10.08 -1.57
CA GLN A 410 5.47 9.26 -0.56
C GLN A 410 6.78 8.71 -1.11
N GLN A 411 7.84 8.77 -0.32
CA GLN A 411 9.11 8.12 -0.57
C GLN A 411 9.01 6.65 -0.15
N PHE A 412 9.30 5.75 -1.08
CA PHE A 412 9.41 4.32 -0.83
C PHE A 412 10.89 3.96 -0.59
N GLN A 413 11.13 2.87 0.14
CA GLN A 413 12.49 2.41 0.43
C GLN A 413 13.19 1.81 -0.79
N SER A 414 12.48 1.02 -1.60
CA SER A 414 13.07 0.25 -2.70
C SER A 414 12.20 0.14 -3.96
N SER A 415 10.96 0.63 -3.93
CA SER A 415 10.00 0.57 -5.03
C SER A 415 9.62 1.98 -5.52
N GLY A 416 8.65 2.09 -6.43
CA GLY A 416 8.14 3.38 -6.90
C GLY A 416 8.77 3.85 -8.21
N LYS A 417 8.60 5.13 -8.54
CA LYS A 417 9.04 5.71 -9.81
C LYS A 417 9.85 6.98 -9.60
N ASP A 418 10.60 7.33 -10.63
CA ASP A 418 11.38 8.57 -10.67
C ASP A 418 10.48 9.75 -11.07
N LEU A 419 10.55 10.83 -10.30
CA LEU A 419 9.91 12.11 -10.58
C LEU A 419 10.96 13.17 -10.83
N TYR A 420 10.76 13.94 -11.89
CA TYR A 420 11.63 15.03 -12.30
C TYR A 420 10.90 16.34 -12.08
N ILE A 421 11.33 17.11 -11.09
CA ILE A 421 10.66 18.35 -10.70
C ILE A 421 11.37 19.52 -11.35
N ARG A 422 10.61 20.36 -12.05
CA ARG A 422 11.12 21.56 -12.70
C ARG A 422 11.58 22.56 -11.64
N VAL A 423 12.78 23.10 -11.78
CA VAL A 423 13.34 24.12 -10.89
C VAL A 423 14.10 25.18 -11.70
N ALA A 424 14.28 26.36 -11.10
CA ALA A 424 15.10 27.41 -11.68
C ALA A 424 16.54 26.92 -11.91
N HIS A 425 17.20 27.43 -12.95
CA HIS A 425 18.56 27.03 -13.28
C HIS A 425 19.56 27.15 -12.11
N SER A 426 19.37 28.17 -11.24
CA SER A 426 20.23 28.41 -10.08
C SER A 426 20.14 27.33 -9.00
N GLU A 427 19.08 26.52 -8.99
CA GLU A 427 18.87 25.42 -8.04
C GLU A 427 19.52 24.11 -8.51
N LEU A 428 20.05 24.07 -9.74
CA LEU A 428 20.74 22.90 -10.27
C LEU A 428 22.17 22.87 -9.71
N ASP A 429 22.51 21.82 -8.96
CA ASP A 429 23.85 21.65 -8.39
C ASP A 429 24.93 21.68 -9.50
N HIS A 430 25.67 22.78 -9.56
CA HIS A 430 26.89 22.87 -10.34
C HIS A 430 28.05 22.26 -9.54
N HIS A 431 28.05 20.93 -9.36
CA HIS A 431 29.23 20.18 -8.90
C HIS A 431 30.48 20.34 -9.82
N LYS A 432 30.39 21.17 -10.88
CA LYS A 432 31.48 21.53 -11.78
C LYS A 432 32.51 22.49 -11.17
N ASP A 433 32.27 23.14 -10.03
CA ASP A 433 33.24 24.10 -9.48
C ASP A 433 34.14 23.53 -8.37
N ILE A 434 33.74 22.43 -7.69
CA ILE A 434 34.63 21.77 -6.71
C ILE A 434 35.82 21.11 -7.42
N LYS A 435 35.62 20.44 -8.56
CA LYS A 435 36.73 19.82 -9.32
C LYS A 435 37.71 20.86 -9.88
N LYS A 436 37.23 22.06 -10.24
CA LYS A 436 38.09 23.16 -10.72
C LYS A 436 38.96 23.78 -9.62
N ILE A 437 38.57 23.63 -8.35
CA ILE A 437 39.32 24.14 -7.19
C ILE A 437 40.24 23.05 -6.62
N VAL A 438 39.75 21.81 -6.49
CA VAL A 438 40.49 20.71 -5.84
C VAL A 438 41.70 20.26 -6.66
N ILE A 439 41.58 20.16 -7.98
CA ILE A 439 42.68 19.70 -8.86
C ILE A 439 43.90 20.64 -8.82
N PRO A 440 43.77 21.98 -8.99
CA PRO A 440 44.92 22.87 -8.90
C PRO A 440 45.51 22.97 -7.48
N VAL A 441 44.71 22.81 -6.43
CA VAL A 441 45.22 22.79 -5.04
C VAL A 441 46.08 21.55 -4.77
N ILE A 442 45.65 20.37 -5.25
CA ILE A 442 46.42 19.13 -5.13
C ILE A 442 47.72 19.21 -5.94
N LEU A 443 47.66 19.72 -7.18
CA LEU A 443 48.86 19.95 -7.99
C LEU A 443 49.82 20.95 -7.34
N GLY A 444 49.29 22.05 -6.80
CA GLY A 444 50.07 23.06 -6.08
C GLY A 444 50.79 22.49 -4.86
N PHE A 445 50.09 21.68 -4.06
CA PHE A 445 50.68 21.03 -2.89
C PHE A 445 51.78 20.02 -3.28
N LEU A 446 51.54 19.18 -4.29
CA LEU A 446 52.53 18.23 -4.78
C LEU A 446 53.80 18.92 -5.30
N THR A 447 53.65 20.01 -6.06
CA THR A 447 54.81 20.78 -6.56
C THR A 447 55.62 21.41 -5.42
N LEU A 448 54.96 21.95 -4.39
CA LEU A 448 55.61 22.50 -3.21
C LEU A 448 56.43 21.44 -2.46
N CYS A 449 55.86 20.24 -2.26
CA CYS A 449 56.56 19.13 -1.60
C CYS A 449 57.81 18.70 -2.38
N VAL A 450 57.74 18.61 -3.72
CA VAL A 450 58.89 18.28 -4.56
C VAL A 450 59.97 19.36 -4.49
N CYS A 451 59.58 20.64 -4.54
CA CYS A 451 60.52 21.76 -4.41
C CYS A 451 61.23 21.74 -3.05
N LEU A 452 60.51 21.50 -1.96
CA LEU A 452 61.08 21.39 -0.62
C LEU A 452 62.04 20.19 -0.51
N PHE A 453 61.69 19.05 -1.08
CA PHE A 453 62.56 17.87 -1.10
C PHE A 453 63.87 18.13 -1.88
N LEU A 454 63.78 18.75 -3.05
CA LEU A 454 64.94 19.14 -3.84
C LEU A 454 65.80 20.20 -3.14
N CYS A 455 65.16 21.16 -2.46
CA CYS A 455 65.87 22.19 -1.69
C CYS A 455 66.62 21.58 -0.48
N CYS A 456 65.98 20.68 0.27
CA CYS A 456 66.59 19.96 1.39
C CYS A 456 67.77 19.08 0.95
N THR A 457 67.62 18.34 -0.15
CA THR A 457 68.71 17.50 -0.69
C THR A 457 69.86 18.34 -1.26
N TRP A 458 69.60 19.51 -1.81
CA TRP A 458 70.64 20.42 -2.28
C TRP A 458 71.38 21.11 -1.13
N MET A 459 70.65 21.54 -0.08
CA MET A 459 71.21 22.09 1.15
C MET A 459 72.08 21.05 1.91
N ALA A 460 71.68 19.78 1.89
CA ALA A 460 72.48 18.68 2.44
C ALA A 460 73.76 18.41 1.64
N ARG A 461 73.75 18.64 0.32
CA ARG A 461 74.94 18.52 -0.55
C ARG A 461 75.89 19.72 -0.43
N LEU A 462 75.40 20.91 -0.10
CA LEU A 462 76.19 22.12 0.10
C LEU A 462 76.85 22.20 1.49
N ARG A 463 76.25 21.57 2.51
CA ARG A 463 76.87 21.41 3.83
C ARG A 463 77.80 20.20 3.87
N GLY A 464 78.96 20.32 3.21
CA GLY A 464 80.08 19.42 3.46
C GLY A 464 80.54 19.53 4.91
N VAL A 465 80.14 18.59 5.78
CA VAL A 465 80.66 18.50 7.16
C VAL A 465 81.04 17.06 7.51
N LYS A 466 82.37 16.87 7.46
CA LYS A 466 83.26 16.11 8.36
C LYS A 466 82.63 14.97 9.19
N ARG A 467 83.02 13.73 8.83
CA ARG A 467 83.01 12.55 9.70
C ARG A 467 83.94 12.75 10.91
N LYS A 468 83.45 12.51 12.13
CA LYS A 468 84.29 12.12 13.27
C LYS A 468 83.84 10.73 13.75
N LYS A 469 84.80 9.80 13.73
CA LYS A 469 84.68 8.36 13.98
C LYS A 469 85.19 8.09 15.41
N ILE A 470 84.43 7.41 16.24
CA ILE A 470 84.96 6.67 17.40
C ILE A 470 84.52 5.21 17.21
N ASN A 471 85.52 4.35 17.03
CA ASN A 471 85.40 2.90 16.97
C ASN A 471 85.67 2.36 18.38
N LEU A 472 84.85 1.41 18.86
CA LEU A 472 85.32 0.33 19.71
C LEU A 472 84.64 -0.98 19.27
N LEU A 473 85.46 -2.03 19.17
CA LEU A 473 85.25 -3.35 18.56
C LEU A 473 84.04 -4.10 19.17
N GLY A 474 83.30 -4.97 18.49
CA GLY A 474 83.45 -5.59 17.18
C GLY A 474 83.15 -7.09 17.30
N ASP A 475 81.93 -7.53 16.99
CA ASP A 475 81.69 -8.82 16.34
C ASP A 475 80.36 -8.78 15.55
N ARG A 476 80.32 -9.49 14.43
CA ARG A 476 79.30 -9.42 13.38
C ARG A 476 77.99 -10.08 13.82
N SER A 477 76.88 -9.36 13.70
CA SER A 477 75.56 -9.96 13.50
C SER A 477 74.70 -9.00 12.69
N ALA A 478 74.16 -9.48 11.56
CA ALA A 478 73.18 -8.75 10.78
C ALA A 478 71.95 -8.46 11.66
N VAL A 479 71.55 -7.20 11.76
CA VAL A 479 70.29 -6.81 12.41
C VAL A 479 69.29 -6.52 11.30
N HIS A 480 68.35 -7.44 11.13
CA HIS A 480 67.11 -7.28 10.38
C HIS A 480 66.39 -6.00 10.84
N MET A 481 65.82 -5.25 9.89
CA MET A 481 64.69 -4.39 10.21
C MET A 481 63.55 -5.35 10.59
N GLU A 482 63.21 -5.42 11.88
CA GLU A 482 62.08 -6.23 12.35
C GLU A 482 60.81 -5.74 11.64
N GLU A 483 60.24 -6.63 10.84
CA GLU A 483 58.86 -6.55 10.38
C GLU A 483 57.96 -6.41 11.60
N LEU A 484 56.95 -5.53 11.51
CA LEU A 484 55.87 -5.48 12.49
C LEU A 484 55.29 -6.91 12.62
N PRO A 485 55.26 -7.51 13.82
CA PRO A 485 54.78 -8.88 13.97
C PRO A 485 53.31 -8.94 13.58
N VAL A 486 53.02 -9.72 12.54
CA VAL A 486 51.66 -10.05 12.13
C VAL A 486 51.19 -11.17 13.05
N PHE A 487 50.21 -10.88 13.91
CA PHE A 487 49.60 -11.88 14.79
C PHE A 487 48.39 -12.50 14.11
N SER A 488 48.28 -13.83 14.14
CA SER A 488 47.06 -14.51 13.71
C SER A 488 45.92 -14.24 14.69
N LEU A 489 44.68 -14.30 14.19
CA LEU A 489 43.47 -14.12 15.01
C LEU A 489 43.44 -15.10 16.20
N ASP A 490 43.88 -16.34 16.00
CA ASP A 490 43.93 -17.36 17.05
C ASP A 490 44.92 -17.01 18.18
N THR A 491 46.05 -16.39 17.81
CA THR A 491 47.07 -15.95 18.78
C THR A 491 46.52 -14.80 19.64
N LEU A 492 45.81 -13.86 19.00
CA LEU A 492 45.15 -12.75 19.69
C LEU A 492 43.98 -13.23 20.56
N ALA A 493 43.18 -14.17 20.06
CA ALA A 493 42.09 -14.78 20.81
C ALA A 493 42.62 -15.48 22.06
N ASN A 494 43.68 -16.28 21.95
CA ASN A 494 44.22 -16.98 23.11
C ASN A 494 44.82 -16.01 24.15
N ALA A 495 45.52 -14.97 23.69
CA ALA A 495 46.15 -13.99 24.57
C ALA A 495 45.14 -13.02 25.25
N THR A 496 43.94 -12.86 24.67
CA THR A 496 42.82 -12.10 25.24
C THR A 496 41.79 -12.97 25.95
N SER A 497 42.06 -14.27 26.15
CA SER A 497 41.10 -15.24 26.71
C SER A 497 39.77 -15.26 25.94
N GLN A 498 39.86 -15.33 24.62
CA GLN A 498 38.77 -15.20 23.65
C GLN A 498 38.03 -13.84 23.75
N PHE A 499 38.79 -12.75 23.86
CA PHE A 499 38.25 -11.38 23.96
C PHE A 499 37.33 -11.18 25.17
N HIS A 500 37.68 -11.78 26.31
CA HIS A 500 36.93 -11.67 27.56
C HIS A 500 36.88 -10.22 28.06
N GLU A 501 35.75 -9.78 28.63
CA GLU A 501 35.54 -8.39 29.08
C GLU A 501 36.57 -7.94 30.13
N ASP A 502 37.10 -8.85 30.96
CA ASP A 502 38.13 -8.53 31.97
C ASP A 502 39.49 -8.10 31.37
N LYS A 503 39.69 -8.29 30.07
CA LYS A 503 40.87 -7.82 29.32
C LYS A 503 40.58 -6.60 28.46
N LYS A 504 39.34 -6.09 28.49
CA LYS A 504 38.92 -4.91 27.74
C LYS A 504 39.29 -3.64 28.50
N LEU A 505 39.95 -2.72 27.82
CA LEU A 505 40.33 -1.41 28.35
C LEU A 505 39.23 -0.35 28.13
N GLY A 506 38.38 -0.54 27.11
CA GLY A 506 37.28 0.36 26.80
C GLY A 506 36.69 0.11 25.41
N GLN A 507 35.62 0.81 25.06
CA GLN A 507 34.97 0.75 23.75
C GLN A 507 34.52 2.14 23.31
N GLY A 508 34.85 2.51 22.08
CA GLY A 508 34.45 3.78 21.45
C GLY A 508 33.90 3.57 20.04
N GLY A 509 33.72 4.67 19.30
CA GLY A 509 33.15 4.65 17.93
C GLY A 509 33.94 3.87 16.87
N PHE A 510 35.10 3.33 17.22
CA PHE A 510 35.97 2.52 16.36
C PHE A 510 36.21 1.11 16.89
N GLY A 511 35.35 0.62 17.80
CA GLY A 511 35.39 -0.75 18.33
C GLY A 511 35.97 -0.88 19.75
N PRO A 512 35.97 -2.10 20.30
CA PRO A 512 36.53 -2.42 21.60
C PRO A 512 38.07 -2.53 21.57
N VAL A 513 38.71 -2.10 22.66
CA VAL A 513 40.17 -2.12 22.83
C VAL A 513 40.53 -3.11 23.95
N TYR A 514 41.44 -4.03 23.67
CA TYR A 514 41.88 -5.07 24.63
C TYR A 514 43.36 -4.92 24.97
N MET A 515 43.71 -5.24 26.22
CA MET A 515 45.09 -5.30 26.69
C MET A 515 45.65 -6.71 26.55
N VAL A 516 46.81 -6.83 25.91
CA VAL A 516 47.53 -8.10 25.78
C VAL A 516 48.92 -7.99 26.39
N GLN A 517 49.31 -8.99 27.17
CA GLN A 517 50.61 -9.03 27.84
C GLN A 517 51.40 -10.23 27.32
N PHE A 518 52.41 -9.96 26.49
CA PHE A 518 53.42 -10.96 26.11
C PHE A 518 54.61 -10.83 27.05
N SER A 519 55.31 -11.93 27.30
CA SER A 519 56.35 -12.09 28.34
C SER A 519 57.61 -11.22 28.18
N SER A 520 57.61 -10.25 27.26
CA SER A 520 58.64 -9.19 27.18
C SER A 520 58.16 -7.85 26.58
N LEU A 521 56.88 -7.68 26.20
CA LEU A 521 56.33 -6.42 25.66
C LEU A 521 54.84 -6.27 26.00
N SER A 522 54.42 -5.08 26.45
CA SER A 522 53.00 -4.71 26.55
C SER A 522 52.60 -3.98 25.27
N ILE A 523 51.59 -4.50 24.55
CA ILE A 523 51.10 -3.88 23.31
C ILE A 523 49.58 -3.77 23.38
N THR A 524 49.06 -2.60 23.03
CA THR A 524 47.63 -2.34 22.90
C THR A 524 47.24 -2.39 21.44
N PHE A 525 46.24 -3.20 21.08
CA PHE A 525 45.71 -3.27 19.73
C PHE A 525 44.23 -2.90 19.72
N GLN A 526 43.82 -2.21 18.67
CA GLN A 526 42.44 -1.82 18.43
C GLN A 526 41.87 -2.70 17.33
N ILE A 527 40.77 -3.39 17.61
CA ILE A 527 40.05 -4.18 16.61
C ILE A 527 39.06 -3.24 15.92
N SER A 528 39.38 -2.85 14.68
CA SER A 528 38.45 -2.14 13.82
C SER A 528 37.75 -3.16 12.93
N VAL A 529 36.43 -3.26 13.03
CA VAL A 529 35.65 -4.09 12.10
C VAL A 529 35.63 -3.36 10.76
N ALA A 530 36.40 -3.85 9.80
CA ALA A 530 36.19 -3.49 8.40
C ALA A 530 35.00 -4.33 7.91
N GLU A 531 33.91 -3.67 7.52
CA GLU A 531 32.84 -4.30 6.76
C GLU A 531 33.45 -4.87 5.47
N ILE A 532 33.65 -6.19 5.45
CA ILE A 532 33.86 -6.94 4.23
C ILE A 532 32.48 -7.08 3.61
N ALA A 533 32.20 -6.22 2.63
CA ALA A 533 31.10 -6.42 1.69
C ALA A 533 31.47 -7.62 0.80
N ASP A 534 31.10 -8.81 1.24
CA ASP A 534 31.13 -9.99 0.39
C ASP A 534 29.87 -10.06 -0.48
N TYR A 535 30.16 -10.22 -1.78
CA TYR A 535 29.26 -10.64 -2.83
C TYR A 535 28.42 -11.86 -2.39
N LEU A 536 27.10 -11.73 -2.52
CA LEU A 536 26.17 -12.80 -2.84
C LEU A 536 25.43 -12.45 -4.13
#